data_AF-A0A2E5RIJ0-F1
#
_entry.id   AF-A0A2E5RIJ0-F1
#
_cell.length_a   1.000
_cell.length_b   1.000
_cell.length_c   1.000
_cell.angle_alpha   90.00
_cell.angle_beta   90.00
_cell.angle_gamma   90.00
#
_symmetry.space_group_name_H-M   'P 1'
#
loop_
_entity.id
_entity.type
_entity.pdbx_description
1 polymer ?
#
loop_
_entity_poly.entity_id
_entity_poly.type
_entity_poly.pdbx_seq_one_letter_code
_entity_poly.pdbx_strand_id
1 'polypeptide(L)'
;MFNKRRNKPMTNRKLMSEYYKPDGGVAKIYQVVNNLDERDAYYSIVYKDKDGVRIGTEDFPYKSIHYVEDAAENWTLGIKQLLHS
;
A
#
# COMPACT_ATOMS: atom_id res chain seq x y z
N MET A 1 38.17 -10.30 13.33
CA MET A 1 37.32 -10.58 12.15
C MET A 1 35.97 -11.10 12.63
N PHE A 2 34.92 -10.27 12.68
CA PHE A 2 33.53 -10.74 12.89
C PHE A 2 32.56 -9.75 12.24
N ASN A 3 32.30 -9.90 10.94
CA ASN A 3 31.23 -9.18 10.27
C ASN A 3 29.89 -9.77 10.72
N LYS A 4 29.29 -9.20 11.77
CA LYS A 4 27.85 -9.33 12.01
C LYS A 4 27.13 -8.59 10.88
N ARG A 5 26.95 -9.25 9.73
CA ARG A 5 25.94 -8.85 8.75
C ARG A 5 24.61 -8.89 9.49
N ARG A 6 24.11 -7.72 9.91
CA ARG A 6 22.73 -7.56 10.36
C ARG A 6 21.86 -8.03 9.19
N ASN A 7 21.41 -9.27 9.22
CA ASN A 7 20.23 -9.68 8.46
C ASN A 7 19.09 -8.86 9.05
N LYS A 8 18.88 -7.64 8.52
CA LYS A 8 17.60 -6.98 8.64
C LYS A 8 16.59 -7.98 8.08
N PRO A 9 15.47 -8.28 8.76
CA PRO A 9 14.33 -8.87 8.06
C PRO A 9 13.98 -7.86 6.96
N MET A 10 14.37 -8.17 5.73
CA MET A 10 14.09 -7.32 4.59
C MET A 10 12.63 -7.56 4.26
N THR A 11 11.74 -6.81 4.90
CA THR A 11 10.36 -6.70 4.45
C THR A 11 10.42 -6.10 3.05
N ASN A 12 10.13 -6.92 2.03
CA ASN A 12 10.20 -6.46 0.66
C ASN A 12 8.88 -5.77 0.35
N ARG A 13 8.91 -4.44 0.29
CA ARG A 13 7.76 -3.63 -0.08
C ARG A 13 7.87 -3.26 -1.55
N LYS A 14 7.14 -3.98 -2.39
CA LYS A 14 7.05 -3.72 -3.82
C LYS A 14 5.91 -2.75 -4.08
N LEU A 15 6.19 -1.65 -4.77
CA LEU A 15 5.13 -0.79 -5.31
C LEU A 15 4.46 -1.55 -6.45
N MET A 16 3.15 -1.72 -6.37
CA MET A 16 2.38 -2.44 -7.37
C MET A 16 1.79 -1.50 -8.40
N SER A 17 0.95 -0.56 -7.93
CA SER A 17 0.22 0.37 -8.77
C SER A 17 0.09 1.72 -8.08
N GLU A 18 -0.05 2.78 -8.87
CA GLU A 18 -0.28 4.14 -8.41
C GLU A 18 -1.47 4.72 -9.18
N TYR A 19 -2.47 5.18 -8.43
CA TYR A 19 -3.67 5.79 -8.97
C TYR A 19 -3.69 7.27 -8.62
N TYR A 20 -3.91 8.11 -9.63
CA TYR A 20 -3.92 9.57 -9.46
C TYR A 20 -5.35 10.07 -9.53
N LYS A 21 -5.74 10.86 -8.54
CA LYS A 21 -7.01 11.57 -8.48
C LYS A 21 -6.86 12.90 -9.25
N PRO A 22 -7.87 13.32 -10.05
CA PRO A 22 -7.83 14.61 -10.73
C PRO A 22 -7.67 15.82 -9.78
N ASP A 23 -8.10 15.69 -8.52
CA ASP A 23 -7.87 16.70 -7.47
C ASP A 23 -6.41 16.79 -6.97
N GLY A 24 -5.49 15.96 -7.49
CA GLY A 24 -4.08 15.94 -7.11
C GLY A 24 -3.71 14.88 -6.06
N GLY A 25 -4.70 14.23 -5.44
CA GLY A 25 -4.46 13.09 -4.55
C GLY A 25 -3.88 11.88 -5.29
N VAL A 26 -3.16 11.02 -4.58
CA VAL A 26 -2.59 9.79 -5.13
C VAL A 26 -2.78 8.61 -4.18
N ALA A 27 -3.29 7.50 -4.70
CA ALA A 27 -3.36 6.23 -3.99
C ALA A 27 -2.25 5.31 -4.49
N LYS A 28 -1.36 4.89 -3.60
CA LYS A 28 -0.23 4.00 -3.91
C LYS A 28 -0.47 2.64 -3.29
N ILE A 29 -0.47 1.61 -4.12
CA ILE A 29 -0.63 0.22 -3.69
C ILE A 29 0.75 -0.40 -3.52
N TYR A 30 0.94 -1.03 -2.38
CA TYR A 30 2.17 -1.72 -2.04
C TYR A 30 1.88 -3.17 -1.70
N GLN A 31 2.66 -4.08 -2.25
CA GLN A 31 2.74 -5.45 -1.81
C GLN A 31 3.87 -5.58 -0.79
N VAL A 32 3.56 -6.01 0.40
CA VAL A 32 4.51 -6.28 1.48
C VAL A 32 4.67 -7.79 1.57
N VAL A 33 5.86 -8.29 1.25
CA VAL A 33 6.20 -9.71 1.38
C VAL A 33 7.16 -9.86 2.56
N ASN A 34 6.76 -10.67 3.54
CA ASN A 34 7.64 -11.06 4.63
C ASN A 34 8.54 -12.20 4.15
N ASN A 35 9.86 -11.97 4.12
CA ASN A 35 10.85 -13.01 3.80
C ASN A 35 10.93 -14.14 4.86
N LEU A 36 10.18 -14.04 5.95
CA LEU A 36 10.07 -15.07 6.98
C LEU A 36 9.03 -16.13 6.62
N ASP A 37 7.98 -15.75 5.90
CA ASP A 37 6.92 -16.64 5.43
C ASP A 37 6.32 -16.01 4.15
N GLU A 38 6.57 -16.62 2.99
CA GLU A 38 6.00 -16.16 1.71
C GLU A 38 4.47 -16.15 1.72
N ARG A 39 3.85 -16.86 2.68
CA ARG A 39 2.39 -16.87 2.89
C ARG A 39 1.88 -15.60 3.54
N ASP A 40 2.74 -14.85 4.23
CA ASP A 40 2.42 -13.55 4.85
C ASP A 40 2.76 -12.39 3.89
N ALA A 41 2.32 -12.53 2.64
CA ALA A 41 2.29 -11.44 1.67
C ALA A 41 0.95 -10.72 1.76
N TYR A 42 0.98 -9.42 2.07
CA TYR A 42 -0.21 -8.59 2.15
C TYR A 42 -0.11 -7.35 1.28
N TYR A 43 -1.25 -6.77 0.96
CA TYR A 43 -1.32 -5.53 0.21
C TYR A 43 -1.67 -4.37 1.14
N SER A 44 -1.19 -3.18 0.82
CA SER A 44 -1.45 -1.96 1.58
C SER A 44 -1.63 -0.80 0.62
N ILE A 45 -2.72 -0.06 0.77
CA ILE A 45 -3.00 1.16 0.02
C ILE A 45 -2.62 2.35 0.89
N VAL A 46 -1.85 3.25 0.33
CA VAL A 46 -1.48 4.52 0.94
C VAL A 46 -2.14 5.64 0.15
N TYR A 47 -3.03 6.35 0.82
CA TYR A 47 -3.71 7.51 0.26
C TYR A 47 -2.93 8.76 0.63
N LYS A 48 -2.62 9.58 -0.38
CA LYS A 48 -1.99 10.88 -0.22
C LYS A 48 -2.85 11.96 -0.84
N ASP A 49 -2.83 13.12 -0.23
CA ASP A 49 -3.43 14.32 -0.80
C ASP A 49 -2.52 14.97 -1.86
N LYS A 50 -3.00 16.03 -2.50
CA LYS A 50 -2.27 16.89 -3.46
C LYS A 50 -0.96 17.42 -2.93
N ASP A 51 -0.87 17.65 -1.62
CA ASP A 51 0.34 18.13 -0.94
C ASP A 51 1.33 16.98 -0.63
N GLY A 52 1.03 15.75 -1.06
CA GLY A 52 1.82 14.55 -0.77
C GLY A 52 1.67 14.04 0.66
N VAL A 53 0.80 14.68 1.45
CA VAL A 53 0.50 14.32 2.84
C VAL A 53 -0.32 13.04 2.86
N ARG A 54 0.09 12.07 3.68
CA ARG A 54 -0.62 10.81 3.83
C ARG A 54 -1.90 11.04 4.63
N ILE A 55 -3.04 10.97 3.96
CA ILE A 55 -4.37 11.18 4.57
C ILE A 55 -4.97 9.89 5.11
N GLY A 56 -4.48 8.74 4.64
CA GLY A 56 -5.05 7.45 5.00
C GLY A 56 -4.16 6.29 4.60
N THR A 57 -4.38 5.16 5.26
CA THR A 57 -3.77 3.87 4.91
C THR A 57 -4.79 2.79 5.14
N GLU A 58 -4.86 1.84 4.23
CA GLU A 58 -5.62 0.61 4.42
C GLU A 58 -4.70 -0.58 4.17
N ASP A 59 -4.65 -1.50 5.13
CA ASP A 59 -3.90 -2.74 5.01
C ASP A 59 -4.87 -3.90 4.74
N PHE A 60 -4.55 -4.69 3.73
CA PHE A 60 -5.35 -5.78 3.22
C PHE A 60 -4.55 -7.10 3.30
N PRO A 61 -4.53 -7.75 4.47
CA PRO A 61 -3.79 -9.01 4.69
C PRO A 61 -4.34 -10.21 3.94
N TYR A 62 -5.64 -10.23 3.62
CA TYR A 62 -6.32 -11.40 3.05
C TYR A 62 -7.08 -11.09 1.75
N LYS A 63 -6.73 -10.00 1.05
CA LYS A 63 -7.37 -9.62 -0.22
C LYS A 63 -6.40 -9.77 -1.38
N SER A 64 -6.95 -10.12 -2.54
CA SER A 64 -6.21 -10.14 -3.80
C SER A 64 -5.91 -8.72 -4.28
N ILE A 65 -4.83 -8.56 -5.05
CA ILE A 65 -4.44 -7.28 -5.65
C ILE A 65 -5.59 -6.61 -6.43
N HIS A 66 -6.39 -7.37 -7.17
CA HIS A 66 -7.56 -6.85 -7.90
C HIS A 66 -8.54 -6.08 -7.01
N TYR A 67 -8.85 -6.61 -5.82
CA TYR A 67 -9.74 -5.94 -4.87
C TYR A 67 -9.13 -4.63 -4.35
N VAL A 68 -7.81 -4.61 -4.19
CA VAL A 68 -7.05 -3.48 -3.68
C VAL A 68 -6.93 -2.39 -4.75
N GLU A 69 -6.75 -2.81 -6.01
CA GLU A 69 -6.79 -1.96 -7.21
C GLU A 69 -8.16 -1.33 -7.40
N ASP A 70 -9.24 -2.11 -7.35
CA ASP A 70 -10.61 -1.59 -7.37
C ASP A 70 -10.86 -0.61 -6.21
N ALA A 71 -10.38 -0.91 -5.00
CA ALA A 71 -10.53 -0.01 -3.86
C ALA A 71 -9.76 1.31 -4.03
N ALA A 72 -8.57 1.27 -4.61
CA ALA A 72 -7.78 2.46 -4.92
C ALA A 72 -8.42 3.28 -6.04
N GLU A 73 -8.86 2.61 -7.12
CA GLU A 73 -9.52 3.23 -8.26
C GLU A 73 -10.82 3.89 -7.83
N ASN A 74 -11.69 3.17 -7.11
CA ASN A 74 -12.94 3.71 -6.57
C ASN A 74 -12.69 4.92 -5.68
N TRP A 75 -11.61 4.95 -4.90
CA TRP A 75 -11.25 6.11 -4.11
C TRP A 75 -10.82 7.30 -4.99
N THR A 76 -9.98 7.06 -6.01
CA THR A 76 -9.58 8.11 -6.95
C THR A 76 -10.75 8.65 -7.78
N LEU A 77 -11.76 7.82 -8.08
CA LEU A 77 -12.99 8.23 -8.75
C LEU A 77 -13.98 8.95 -7.81
N GLY A 78 -13.68 9.04 -6.51
CA GLY A 78 -14.57 9.64 -5.51
C GLY A 78 -15.79 8.78 -5.14
N ILE A 79 -15.82 7.51 -5.57
CA ILE A 79 -16.86 6.53 -5.26
C ILE A 79 -16.64 5.97 -3.85
N LYS A 80 -15.39 5.61 -3.51
CA LYS A 80 -15.01 5.15 -2.17
C LYS A 80 -14.63 6.37 -1.32
N GLN A 81 -15.46 6.68 -0.33
CA GLN A 81 -15.12 7.68 0.69
C GLN A 81 -14.31 7.01 1.81
N LEU A 82 -13.17 7.62 2.17
CA LEU A 82 -12.50 7.28 3.42
C LEU A 82 -13.36 7.86 4.53
N LEU A 83 -14.20 7.02 5.16
CA LEU A 83 -14.97 7.46 6.32
C LEU A 83 -13.97 7.80 7.42
N HIS A 84 -13.85 9.09 7.72
CA HIS A 84 -13.17 9.57 8.92
C HIS A 84 -14.19 9.40 10.06
N SER A 85 -13.96 8.43 10.95
CA SER A 85 -14.68 8.34 12.22
C SER A 85 -13.94 9.11 13.31
#